data_AF-A0A366JF90-F1
#
_entry.id   AF-A0A366JF90-F1
#
_cell.length_a   1.000
_cell.length_b   1.000
_cell.length_c   1.000
_cell.angle_alpha   90.00
_cell.angle_beta   90.00
_cell.angle_gamma   90.00
#
_symmetry.space_group_name_H-M   'P 1'
#
loop_
_entity.id
_entity.type
_entity.pdbx_description
1 polymer ?
#
loop_
_entity_poly.entity_id
_entity_poly.type
_entity_poly.pdbx_seq_one_letter_code
_entity_poly.pdbx_strand_id
1 'polypeptide(L)'
;MCSVSWWIDESGYQIFFNRDEQKMRASALPPQSFVQQDTEVLMPIDPVGQGSWISLNEQGLSLCLLNNYQGKKPAGELISRGQLLKALSSAESIAKVERQFSQLDLQQFAPFILLAFELGNDKVREFQWNGGRISIDYAISPHFSSAVALENVVTYRQSIYCELAAKTPGDLMSFHSQHHPEHSHLSVCMHREDAQTVSFTHIQAAKDNLQMSYVAGSPCSHLTAAALAEQTYRFQSNRFQNNRFQGNRFQEKVPLVGIPL
;
A
#
# COMPACT_ATOMS: atom_id res chain seq x y z
N MET A 1 2.49 -2.02 11.97
CA MET A 1 3.69 -2.76 11.55
C MET A 1 3.43 -3.23 10.14
N CYS A 2 4.41 -3.33 9.26
CA CYS A 2 4.14 -3.64 7.85
C CYS A 2 5.31 -4.41 7.25
N SER A 3 5.02 -5.21 6.23
CA SER A 3 6.02 -5.80 5.35
C SER A 3 5.72 -5.35 3.92
N VAL A 4 6.74 -4.94 3.18
CA VAL A 4 6.63 -4.64 1.75
C VAL A 4 7.77 -5.28 0.99
N SER A 5 7.46 -5.88 -0.14
CA SER A 5 8.45 -6.35 -1.11
C SER A 5 7.98 -5.97 -2.51
N TRP A 6 8.89 -5.99 -3.48
CA TRP A 6 8.55 -5.64 -4.84
C TRP A 6 9.36 -6.43 -5.85
N TRP A 7 8.80 -6.50 -7.05
CA TRP A 7 9.42 -7.05 -8.25
C TRP A 7 9.42 -5.96 -9.32
N ILE A 8 10.54 -5.76 -10.00
CA ILE A 8 10.68 -4.78 -11.09
C ILE A 8 11.32 -5.50 -12.27
N ASP A 9 10.75 -5.30 -13.45
CA ASP A 9 11.30 -5.77 -14.73
C ASP A 9 11.02 -4.74 -15.83
N GLU A 10 11.33 -5.10 -17.08
CA GLU A 10 11.14 -4.22 -18.24
C GLU A 10 9.68 -3.85 -18.50
N SER A 11 8.71 -4.62 -17.97
CA SER A 11 7.28 -4.36 -18.14
C SER A 11 6.72 -3.35 -17.13
N GLY A 12 7.44 -3.13 -16.02
CA GLY A 12 7.03 -2.23 -14.95
C GLY A 12 7.36 -2.81 -13.58
N TYR A 13 6.47 -2.60 -12.60
CA TYR A 13 6.69 -3.05 -11.23
C TYR A 13 5.45 -3.67 -10.60
N GLN A 14 5.71 -4.50 -9.59
CA GLN A 14 4.69 -5.05 -8.71
C GLN A 14 5.08 -4.85 -7.24
N ILE A 15 4.11 -4.47 -6.42
CA ILE A 15 4.31 -4.22 -4.98
C ILE A 15 3.41 -5.17 -4.21
N PHE A 16 3.95 -5.78 -3.15
CA PHE A 16 3.28 -6.71 -2.27
C PHE A 16 3.37 -6.15 -0.85
N PHE A 17 2.23 -5.85 -0.21
CA PHE A 17 2.20 -5.12 1.05
C PHE A 17 1.27 -5.78 2.06
N ASN A 18 1.85 -6.26 3.17
CA ASN A 18 1.10 -6.65 4.36
C ASN A 18 0.97 -5.46 5.31
N ARG A 19 -0.26 -5.18 5.73
CA ARG A 19 -0.54 -4.25 6.83
C ARG A 19 -0.84 -5.04 8.10
N ASP A 20 0.00 -4.86 9.11
CA ASP A 20 -0.21 -5.37 10.46
C ASP A 20 -0.78 -4.27 11.37
N GLU A 21 -1.92 -4.58 12.00
CA GLU A 21 -2.70 -3.61 12.76
C GLU A 21 -3.40 -4.27 13.96
N GLN A 22 -3.77 -3.45 14.95
CA GLN A 22 -4.58 -3.90 16.08
C GLN A 22 -5.93 -4.45 15.62
N LYS A 23 -6.36 -5.57 16.20
CA LYS A 23 -7.65 -6.20 15.87
C LYS A 23 -8.86 -5.32 16.19
N MET A 24 -8.70 -4.41 17.15
CA MET A 24 -9.75 -3.47 17.55
C MET A 24 -9.82 -2.21 16.68
N ARG A 25 -8.83 -1.95 15.83
CA ARG A 25 -8.89 -0.80 14.91
C ARG A 25 -9.96 -1.09 13.87
N ALA A 26 -10.75 -0.08 13.54
CA ALA A 26 -11.74 -0.19 12.47
C ALA A 26 -11.08 -0.67 11.16
N SER A 27 -11.73 -1.63 10.50
CA SER A 27 -11.28 -2.16 9.21
C SER A 27 -11.16 -1.03 8.20
N ALA A 28 -10.10 -1.10 7.39
CA ALA A 28 -9.93 -0.15 6.30
C ALA A 28 -11.01 -0.33 5.24
N LEU A 29 -11.36 0.75 4.57
CA LEU A 29 -12.17 0.71 3.36
C LEU A 29 -11.32 0.16 2.22
N PRO A 30 -11.89 -0.67 1.33
CA PRO A 30 -11.20 -1.15 0.14
C PRO A 30 -10.76 0.02 -0.76
N PRO A 31 -9.88 -0.21 -1.74
CA PRO A 31 -9.40 0.82 -2.64
C PRO A 31 -10.53 1.65 -3.25
N GLN A 32 -10.45 2.96 -3.04
CA GLN A 32 -11.36 3.94 -3.62
C GLN A 32 -10.61 4.74 -4.67
N SER A 33 -11.25 4.98 -5.81
CA SER A 33 -10.79 5.96 -6.80
C SER A 33 -11.36 7.33 -6.48
N PHE A 34 -10.52 8.35 -6.54
CA PHE A 34 -10.91 9.76 -6.48
C PHE A 34 -9.89 10.63 -7.22
N VAL A 35 -10.30 11.84 -7.60
CA VAL A 35 -9.42 12.82 -8.22
C VAL A 35 -8.82 13.72 -7.14
N GLN A 36 -7.51 13.89 -7.15
CA GLN A 36 -6.77 14.81 -6.30
C GLN A 36 -5.80 15.62 -7.15
N GLN A 37 -5.92 16.95 -7.15
CA GLN A 37 -5.09 17.85 -7.96
C GLN A 37 -5.03 17.42 -9.44
N ASP A 38 -6.20 17.14 -10.02
CA ASP A 38 -6.37 16.68 -11.42
C ASP A 38 -5.77 15.31 -11.75
N THR A 39 -5.28 14.57 -10.75
CA THR A 39 -4.76 13.20 -10.91
C THR A 39 -5.76 12.20 -10.32
N GLU A 40 -6.14 11.15 -11.07
CA GLU A 40 -6.90 10.02 -10.52
C GLU A 40 -5.98 9.15 -9.63
N VAL A 41 -6.43 8.88 -8.40
CA VAL A 41 -5.68 8.12 -7.39
C VAL A 41 -6.54 7.00 -6.83
N LEU A 42 -5.94 5.81 -6.71
CA LEU A 42 -6.51 4.60 -6.14
C LEU A 42 -5.77 4.22 -4.86
N MET A 43 -6.49 4.12 -3.74
CA MET A 43 -5.91 3.68 -2.46
C MET A 43 -6.97 3.14 -1.49
N PRO A 44 -6.66 2.14 -0.65
CA PRO A 44 -7.50 1.82 0.50
C PRO A 44 -7.49 2.99 1.50
N ILE A 45 -8.52 3.10 2.34
CA ILE A 45 -8.63 4.21 3.28
C ILE A 45 -8.71 3.68 4.72
N ASP A 46 -7.82 4.15 5.58
CA ASP A 46 -7.95 3.96 7.02
C ASP A 46 -9.01 4.94 7.57
N PRO A 47 -10.17 4.48 8.05
CA PRO A 47 -11.26 5.37 8.48
C PRO A 47 -10.97 6.14 9.77
N VAL A 48 -9.95 5.74 10.53
CA VAL A 48 -9.53 6.45 11.74
C VAL A 48 -8.49 7.50 11.37
N GLY A 49 -7.54 7.15 10.51
CA GLY A 49 -6.48 8.06 10.07
C GLY A 49 -6.86 8.98 8.92
N GLN A 50 -7.99 8.73 8.26
CA GLN A 50 -8.51 9.44 7.08
C GLN A 50 -7.49 9.59 5.94
N GLY A 51 -6.58 8.62 5.84
CA GLY A 51 -5.50 8.56 4.86
C GLY A 51 -5.23 7.11 4.45
N SER A 52 -4.08 6.86 3.84
CA SER A 52 -3.69 5.52 3.38
C SER A 52 -2.24 5.19 3.71
N TRP A 53 -1.88 3.92 3.70
CA TRP A 53 -0.49 3.44 3.77
C TRP A 53 0.05 3.02 2.39
N ILE A 54 -0.79 3.01 1.36
CA ILE A 54 -0.42 2.61 0.01
C ILE A 54 -1.31 3.32 -1.03
N SER A 55 -0.74 3.79 -2.12
CA SER A 55 -1.50 4.40 -3.23
C SER A 55 -0.90 4.05 -4.58
N LEU A 56 -1.73 4.08 -5.61
CA LEU A 56 -1.36 4.05 -7.02
C LEU A 56 -2.10 5.20 -7.71
N ASN A 57 -1.46 5.95 -8.60
CA ASN A 57 -2.13 6.96 -9.42
C ASN A 57 -2.08 6.63 -10.91
N GLU A 58 -2.85 7.36 -11.71
CA GLU A 58 -2.99 7.11 -13.16
C GLU A 58 -1.71 7.32 -13.97
N GLN A 59 -0.69 7.98 -13.40
CA GLN A 59 0.64 8.12 -14.00
C GLN A 59 1.53 6.89 -13.75
N GLY A 60 1.03 5.89 -13.02
CA GLY A 60 1.82 4.73 -12.61
C GLY A 60 2.81 5.05 -11.48
N LEU A 61 2.59 6.13 -10.73
CA LEU A 61 3.32 6.39 -9.48
C LEU A 61 2.61 5.66 -8.32
N SER A 62 3.37 4.88 -7.56
CA SER A 62 2.89 4.28 -6.31
C SER A 62 3.68 4.78 -5.12
N LEU A 63 2.98 4.96 -4.00
CA LEU A 63 3.60 5.29 -2.71
C LEU A 63 3.27 4.20 -1.70
N CYS A 64 4.24 3.83 -0.86
CA CYS A 64 4.05 2.93 0.28
C CYS A 64 4.64 3.58 1.53
N LEU A 65 3.88 3.60 2.62
CA LEU A 65 4.32 4.18 3.88
C LEU A 65 4.48 3.11 4.95
N LEU A 66 5.66 3.10 5.57
CA LEU A 66 5.97 2.32 6.75
C LEU A 66 6.18 3.24 7.95
N ASN A 67 5.78 2.75 9.11
CA ASN A 67 6.02 3.44 10.37
C ASN A 67 7.49 3.24 10.79
N ASN A 68 8.20 4.31 11.13
CA ASN A 68 9.55 4.21 11.68
C ASN A 68 9.50 4.32 13.22
N TYR A 69 9.15 3.22 13.90
CA TYR A 69 8.91 3.27 15.36
C TYR A 69 10.16 3.58 16.19
N GLN A 70 11.36 3.42 15.61
CA GLN A 70 12.65 3.66 16.25
C GLN A 70 13.05 5.13 16.21
N GLY A 71 12.38 5.94 15.37
CA GLY A 71 12.58 7.37 15.35
C GLY A 71 12.07 8.07 16.61
N LYS A 72 12.54 9.30 16.82
CA LYS A 72 12.10 10.16 17.92
C LYS A 72 10.80 10.85 17.56
N LYS A 73 9.69 10.47 18.18
CA LYS A 73 8.39 11.14 17.97
C LYS A 73 8.48 12.62 18.40
N PRO A 74 8.14 13.59 17.53
CA PRO A 74 8.00 14.99 17.92
C PRO A 74 6.92 15.19 19.01
N ALA A 75 7.03 16.29 19.76
CA ALA A 75 6.06 16.66 20.78
C ALA A 75 4.82 17.33 20.14
N GLY A 76 3.69 17.26 20.84
CA GLY A 76 2.43 17.87 20.40
C GLY A 76 1.52 16.92 19.62
N GLU A 77 0.44 17.49 19.09
CA GLU A 77 -0.47 16.76 18.21
C GLU A 77 0.15 16.58 16.84
N LEU A 78 0.16 15.34 16.35
CA LEU A 78 0.78 14.99 15.08
C LEU A 78 -0.29 14.65 14.05
N ILE A 79 -0.03 15.03 12.81
CA ILE A 79 -0.81 14.64 11.65
C ILE A 79 -0.56 13.16 11.36
N SER A 80 -1.62 12.47 10.93
CA SER A 80 -1.52 11.08 10.50
C SER A 80 -0.56 10.96 9.32
N ARG A 81 0.42 10.04 9.43
CA ARG A 81 1.30 9.67 8.32
C ARG A 81 0.52 9.22 7.09
N GLY A 82 -0.66 8.63 7.28
CA GLY A 82 -1.49 8.24 6.15
C GLY A 82 -2.07 9.42 5.36
N GLN A 83 -2.26 10.57 6.02
CA GLN A 83 -2.66 11.82 5.35
C GLN A 83 -1.48 12.43 4.58
N LEU A 84 -0.26 12.28 5.07
CA LEU A 84 0.95 12.64 4.31
C LEU A 84 1.02 11.86 2.99
N LEU A 85 0.91 10.53 3.03
CA LEU A 85 0.92 9.71 1.82
C LEU A 85 -0.20 10.15 0.87
N LYS A 86 -1.42 10.34 1.39
CA LYS A 86 -2.55 10.83 0.59
C LYS A 86 -2.23 12.17 -0.06
N ALA A 87 -1.67 13.14 0.67
CA ALA A 87 -1.32 14.45 0.12
C ALA A 87 -0.29 14.40 -1.02
N LEU A 88 0.64 13.45 -0.98
CA LEU A 88 1.68 13.27 -2.01
C LEU A 88 1.23 12.38 -3.18
N SER A 89 0.12 11.65 -3.04
CA SER A 89 -0.30 10.60 -3.99
C SER A 89 -0.68 11.09 -5.39
N SER A 90 -1.01 12.37 -5.54
CA SER A 90 -1.33 13.00 -6.83
C SER A 90 -0.10 13.46 -7.62
N ALA A 91 1.11 13.30 -7.09
CA ALA A 91 2.34 13.68 -7.78
C ALA A 91 2.52 12.89 -9.09
N GLU A 92 3.01 13.57 -10.13
CA GLU A 92 3.18 12.97 -11.46
C GLU A 92 4.48 12.14 -11.60
N SER A 93 5.43 12.31 -10.67
CA SER A 93 6.73 11.62 -10.69
C SER A 93 7.40 11.63 -9.32
N ILE A 94 8.39 10.77 -9.11
CA ILE A 94 9.27 10.75 -7.93
C ILE A 94 9.95 12.11 -7.74
N ALA A 95 10.36 12.77 -8.83
CA ALA A 95 10.97 14.11 -8.74
C ALA A 95 9.98 15.16 -8.20
N LYS A 96 8.68 15.03 -8.51
CA LYS A 96 7.63 15.87 -7.93
C LYS A 96 7.39 15.53 -6.46
N VAL A 97 7.38 14.24 -6.11
CA VAL A 97 7.30 13.78 -4.70
C VAL A 97 8.45 14.36 -3.89
N GLU A 98 9.69 14.27 -4.36
CA GLU A 98 10.87 14.80 -3.67
C GLU A 98 10.78 16.31 -3.44
N ARG A 99 10.28 17.06 -4.43
CA ARG A 99 10.06 18.51 -4.32
C ARG A 99 8.96 18.85 -3.32
N GLN A 100 7.85 18.12 -3.31
CA GLN A 100 6.78 18.34 -2.34
C GLN A 100 7.24 17.95 -0.94
N PHE A 101 7.98 16.84 -0.83
CA PHE A 101 8.54 16.35 0.43
C PHE A 101 9.45 17.37 1.11
N SER A 102 10.32 18.04 0.34
CA SER A 102 11.24 19.06 0.88
C SER A 102 10.55 20.33 1.38
N GLN A 103 9.27 20.53 1.04
CA GLN A 103 8.46 21.66 1.49
C GLN A 103 7.64 21.35 2.74
N LEU A 104 7.64 20.10 3.22
CA LEU A 104 6.86 19.68 4.37
C LEU A 104 7.52 20.11 5.68
N ASP A 105 6.69 20.53 6.64
CA ASP A 105 7.08 20.60 8.04
C ASP A 105 7.00 19.19 8.67
N LEU A 106 8.10 18.44 8.59
CA LEU A 106 8.16 17.06 9.08
C LEU A 106 8.01 16.93 10.60
N GLN A 107 8.14 18.02 11.37
CA GLN A 107 7.90 18.01 12.82
C GLN A 107 6.43 17.75 13.15
N GLN A 108 5.52 17.92 12.20
CA GLN A 108 4.10 17.60 12.36
C GLN A 108 3.79 16.12 12.25
N PHE A 109 4.78 15.28 11.88
CA PHE A 109 4.58 13.86 11.62
C PHE A 109 5.42 12.99 12.55
N ALA A 110 4.82 11.88 12.99
CA ALA A 110 5.60 10.80 13.60
C ALA A 110 6.58 10.23 12.57
N PRO A 111 7.76 9.72 12.98
CA PRO A 111 8.75 9.15 12.07
C PRO A 111 8.21 8.09 11.11
N PHE A 112 8.71 8.07 9.88
CA PHE A 112 8.24 7.18 8.81
C PHE A 112 9.32 6.89 7.76
N ILE A 113 9.01 5.88 6.95
CA ILE A 113 9.70 5.57 5.69
C ILE A 113 8.63 5.64 4.60
N LEU A 114 8.89 6.42 3.55
CA LEU A 114 8.03 6.50 2.37
C LEU A 114 8.82 5.95 1.18
N LEU A 115 8.29 4.90 0.56
CA LEU A 115 8.81 4.34 -0.68
C LEU A 115 8.01 4.88 -1.85
N ALA A 116 8.69 5.32 -2.90
CA ALA A 116 8.09 5.81 -4.14
C ALA A 116 8.57 5.00 -5.34
N PHE A 117 7.60 4.53 -6.13
CA PHE A 117 7.78 3.71 -7.31
C PHE A 117 7.22 4.48 -8.50
N GLU A 118 7.97 4.53 -9.60
CA GLU A 118 7.55 5.21 -10.84
C GLU A 118 7.65 4.23 -12.00
N LEU A 119 6.61 4.19 -12.82
CA LEU A 119 6.57 3.28 -13.96
C LEU A 119 7.70 3.62 -14.95
N GLY A 120 8.46 2.60 -15.35
CA GLY A 120 9.64 2.76 -16.21
C GLY A 120 10.94 3.06 -15.46
N ASN A 121 10.91 3.12 -14.12
CA ASN A 121 12.10 3.23 -13.29
C ASN A 121 12.47 1.88 -12.66
N ASP A 122 13.76 1.52 -12.69
CA ASP A 122 14.28 0.26 -12.12
C ASP A 122 14.62 0.36 -10.64
N LYS A 123 14.57 1.57 -10.08
CA LYS A 123 14.92 1.87 -8.68
C LYS A 123 13.75 2.48 -7.93
N VAL A 124 13.69 2.15 -6.64
CA VAL A 124 12.69 2.66 -5.70
C VAL A 124 13.32 3.76 -4.87
N ARG A 125 12.69 4.94 -4.84
CA ARG A 125 13.16 6.06 -4.03
C ARG A 125 12.64 5.91 -2.60
N GLU A 126 13.49 6.11 -1.62
CA GLU A 126 13.15 6.05 -0.21
C GLU A 126 13.32 7.42 0.45
N PHE A 127 12.31 7.87 1.17
CA PHE A 127 12.35 9.06 2.00
C PHE A 127 12.19 8.64 3.45
N GLN A 128 13.21 8.87 4.26
CA GLN A 128 13.17 8.56 5.69
C GLN A 128 13.09 9.83 6.52
N TRP A 129 12.16 9.85 7.48
CA TRP A 129 12.10 10.82 8.55
C TRP A 129 12.20 10.09 9.88
N ASN A 130 13.26 10.36 10.66
CA ASN A 130 13.46 9.71 11.96
C ASN A 130 13.07 10.58 13.17
N GLY A 131 12.48 11.77 12.94
CA GLY A 131 12.15 12.72 14.00
C GLY A 131 13.19 13.82 14.23
N GLY A 132 14.37 13.71 13.61
CA GLY A 132 15.40 14.76 13.65
C GLY A 132 16.16 14.95 12.34
N ARG A 133 16.32 13.90 11.54
CA ARG A 133 17.02 13.92 10.26
C ARG A 133 16.18 13.32 9.15
N ILE A 134 16.43 13.85 7.95
CA ILE A 134 15.91 13.35 6.69
C ILE A 134 17.02 12.55 6.01
N SER A 135 16.67 11.41 5.42
CA SER A 135 17.50 10.72 4.43
C SER A 135 16.69 10.47 3.17
N ILE A 136 17.32 10.60 2.00
CA ILE A 136 16.71 10.28 0.72
C ILE A 136 17.68 9.39 -0.04
N ASP A 137 17.29 8.14 -0.23
CA ASP A 137 18.15 7.07 -0.75
C ASP A 137 17.37 6.19 -1.74
N TYR A 138 17.98 5.08 -2.17
CA TYR A 138 17.31 4.05 -2.93
C TYR A 138 17.11 2.81 -2.08
N ALA A 139 15.88 2.29 -2.09
CA ALA A 139 15.48 1.14 -1.30
C ALA A 139 15.91 -0.19 -1.96
N ILE A 140 16.07 -1.24 -1.14
CA ILE A 140 16.30 -2.60 -1.61
C ILE A 140 15.17 -3.48 -1.05
N SER A 141 14.57 -4.33 -1.89
CA SER A 141 13.48 -5.22 -1.46
C SER A 141 14.05 -6.33 -0.57
N PRO A 142 13.43 -6.64 0.59
CA PRO A 142 12.17 -6.11 1.12
C PRO A 142 12.39 -5.06 2.23
N HIS A 143 11.33 -4.34 2.61
CA HIS A 143 11.30 -3.50 3.81
C HIS A 143 10.30 -3.99 4.85
N PHE A 144 10.68 -3.85 6.12
CA PHE A 144 9.85 -4.20 7.27
C PHE A 144 9.78 -3.05 8.26
N SER A 145 8.66 -2.94 8.97
CA SER A 145 8.52 -2.05 10.12
C SER A 145 7.91 -2.78 11.31
N SER A 146 8.49 -2.58 12.49
CA SER A 146 8.00 -3.14 13.74
C SER A 146 8.10 -2.14 14.89
N ALA A 147 7.06 -2.09 15.72
CA ALA A 147 7.06 -1.34 16.96
C ALA A 147 7.77 -2.09 18.10
N VAL A 148 7.83 -3.41 18.00
CA VAL A 148 8.34 -4.30 19.06
C VAL A 148 9.40 -5.21 18.44
N ALA A 149 10.58 -5.27 19.06
CA ALA A 149 11.66 -6.15 18.65
C ALA A 149 11.98 -6.10 17.14
N LEU A 150 12.17 -4.89 16.59
CA LEU A 150 12.43 -4.69 15.15
C LEU A 150 13.53 -5.60 14.63
N GLU A 151 14.65 -5.69 15.35
CA GLU A 151 15.80 -6.51 14.94
C GLU A 151 15.42 -7.99 14.76
N ASN A 152 14.66 -8.56 15.70
CA ASN A 152 14.20 -9.94 15.61
C ASN A 152 13.21 -10.13 14.44
N VAL A 153 12.28 -9.19 14.26
CA VAL A 153 11.30 -9.24 13.16
C VAL A 153 11.99 -9.15 11.81
N VAL A 154 12.92 -8.19 11.65
CA VAL A 154 13.72 -8.02 10.43
C VAL A 154 14.54 -9.27 10.17
N THR A 155 15.27 -9.77 11.17
CA THR A 155 16.12 -10.94 11.02
C THR A 155 15.32 -12.17 10.57
N TYR A 156 14.18 -12.43 11.21
CA TYR A 156 13.32 -13.56 10.88
C TYR A 156 12.71 -13.41 9.47
N ARG A 157 12.07 -12.27 9.18
CA ARG A 157 11.41 -12.08 7.87
C ARG A 157 12.43 -12.03 6.73
N GLN A 158 13.63 -11.51 6.98
CA GLN A 158 14.73 -11.51 6.02
C GLN A 158 15.25 -12.92 5.76
N SER A 159 15.37 -13.80 6.78
CA SER A 159 15.80 -15.18 6.55
C SER A 159 14.83 -15.92 5.63
N ILE A 160 13.52 -15.79 5.89
CA ILE A 160 12.47 -16.36 5.02
C ILE A 160 12.58 -15.80 3.60
N TYR A 161 12.80 -14.48 3.44
CA TYR A 161 12.95 -13.87 2.13
C TYR A 161 14.19 -14.35 1.37
N CYS A 162 15.30 -14.59 2.08
CA CYS A 162 16.54 -15.09 1.52
C CYS A 162 16.45 -16.56 1.07
N GLU A 163 15.58 -17.36 1.71
CA GLU A 163 15.32 -18.75 1.33
C GLU A 163 14.52 -18.91 0.03
N LEU A 164 13.89 -17.83 -0.47
CA LEU A 164 13.18 -17.86 -1.75
C LEU A 164 14.16 -18.11 -2.91
N ALA A 165 14.00 -19.24 -3.58
CA ALA A 165 14.84 -19.65 -4.71
C ALA A 165 14.83 -18.63 -5.86
N ALA A 166 13.67 -18.06 -6.13
CA ALA A 166 13.47 -16.90 -6.99
C ALA A 166 12.62 -15.87 -6.25
N LYS A 167 12.52 -14.65 -6.78
CA LYS A 167 11.73 -13.56 -6.18
C LYS A 167 10.60 -13.15 -7.12
N THR A 168 10.10 -14.11 -7.90
CA THR A 168 9.03 -13.85 -8.87
C THR A 168 7.77 -13.33 -8.15
N PRO A 169 6.83 -12.71 -8.86
CA PRO A 169 5.56 -12.30 -8.28
C PRO A 169 4.86 -13.40 -7.47
N GLY A 170 4.86 -14.66 -7.94
CA GLY A 170 4.26 -15.79 -7.22
C GLY A 170 5.01 -16.15 -5.93
N ASP A 171 6.33 -16.08 -5.95
CA ASP A 171 7.16 -16.31 -4.76
C ASP A 171 6.90 -15.23 -3.70
N LEU A 172 6.77 -13.96 -4.13
CA LEU A 172 6.49 -12.85 -3.24
C LEU A 172 5.06 -12.93 -2.65
N MET A 173 4.05 -13.35 -3.41
CA MET A 173 2.72 -13.61 -2.85
C MET A 173 2.76 -14.70 -1.78
N SER A 174 3.50 -15.79 -2.04
CA SER A 174 3.69 -16.89 -1.09
C SER A 174 4.44 -16.42 0.16
N PHE A 175 5.48 -15.60 -0.01
CA PHE A 175 6.23 -14.96 1.07
C PHE A 175 5.34 -14.12 1.98
N HIS A 176 4.45 -13.29 1.42
CA HIS A 176 3.51 -12.48 2.23
C HIS A 176 2.45 -13.32 2.94
N SER A 177 2.19 -14.53 2.47
CA SER A 177 1.31 -15.50 3.13
C SER A 177 2.03 -16.37 4.17
N GLN A 178 3.36 -16.25 4.28
CA GLN A 178 4.15 -17.08 5.18
C GLN A 178 3.73 -16.87 6.63
N HIS A 179 3.39 -17.98 7.29
CA HIS A 179 3.02 -18.00 8.69
C HIS A 179 3.65 -19.21 9.37
N HIS A 180 4.31 -18.97 10.50
CA HIS A 180 4.86 -20.02 11.35
C HIS A 180 4.18 -19.96 12.72
N PRO A 181 3.35 -20.95 13.10
CA PRO A 181 2.58 -20.92 14.35
C PRO A 181 3.42 -20.69 15.61
N GLU A 182 4.60 -21.30 15.70
CA GLU A 182 5.51 -21.15 16.85
C GLU A 182 6.21 -19.78 16.89
N HIS A 183 6.26 -19.07 15.75
CA HIS A 183 6.83 -17.73 15.61
C HIS A 183 5.82 -16.75 15.02
N SER A 184 4.56 -16.88 15.46
CA SER A 184 3.41 -16.17 14.91
C SER A 184 3.58 -14.64 14.90
N HIS A 185 4.23 -14.08 15.93
CA HIS A 185 4.49 -12.64 16.05
C HIS A 185 5.66 -12.13 15.21
N LEU A 186 6.54 -13.02 14.74
CA LEU A 186 7.68 -12.69 13.84
C LEU A 186 7.35 -12.93 12.37
N SER A 187 6.39 -13.83 12.11
CA SER A 187 5.94 -14.23 10.77
C SER A 187 5.61 -13.04 9.86
N VAL A 188 5.75 -13.25 8.54
CA VAL A 188 5.42 -12.22 7.54
C VAL A 188 3.91 -11.94 7.54
N CYS A 189 3.10 -13.00 7.58
CA CYS A 189 1.71 -12.95 7.98
C CYS A 189 1.65 -13.12 9.51
N MET A 190 1.60 -11.99 10.21
CA MET A 190 1.73 -11.91 11.66
C MET A 190 0.41 -12.16 12.37
N HIS A 191 0.44 -12.96 13.43
CA HIS A 191 -0.68 -13.04 14.37
C HIS A 191 -0.20 -12.89 15.82
N ARG A 192 -0.92 -12.09 16.58
CA ARG A 192 -0.77 -11.89 18.03
C ARG A 192 -2.16 -11.89 18.67
N GLU A 193 -2.21 -11.82 19.99
CA GLU A 193 -3.47 -11.68 20.71
C GLU A 193 -4.19 -10.37 20.34
N ASP A 194 -3.45 -9.25 20.35
CA ASP A 194 -3.97 -7.87 20.19
C ASP A 194 -3.90 -7.32 18.76
N ALA A 195 -3.05 -7.89 17.90
CA ALA A 195 -2.80 -7.42 16.54
C ALA A 195 -2.61 -8.58 15.55
N GLN A 196 -2.78 -8.32 14.25
CA GLN A 196 -2.50 -9.29 13.19
C GLN A 196 -2.27 -8.59 11.85
N THR A 197 -1.80 -9.31 10.83
CA THR A 197 -1.90 -8.86 9.44
C THR A 197 -3.38 -8.79 9.06
N VAL A 198 -3.90 -7.59 8.84
CA VAL A 198 -5.32 -7.33 8.58
C VAL A 198 -5.66 -7.22 7.10
N SER A 199 -4.66 -7.03 6.25
CA SER A 199 -4.85 -6.99 4.81
C SER A 199 -3.56 -7.20 4.04
N PHE A 200 -3.73 -7.69 2.82
CA PHE A 200 -2.70 -7.75 1.79
C PHE A 200 -3.11 -6.86 0.61
N THR A 201 -2.21 -5.99 0.17
CA THR A 201 -2.39 -5.18 -1.04
C THR A 201 -1.34 -5.58 -2.08
N HIS A 202 -1.78 -5.81 -3.31
CA HIS A 202 -0.93 -6.02 -4.47
C HIS A 202 -1.13 -4.89 -5.47
N ILE A 203 -0.07 -4.23 -5.91
CA ILE A 203 -0.12 -3.30 -7.04
C ILE A 203 0.58 -3.96 -8.21
N GLN A 204 -0.01 -3.86 -9.39
CA GLN A 204 0.66 -4.12 -10.65
C GLN A 204 0.57 -2.85 -11.50
N ALA A 205 1.73 -2.29 -11.81
CA ALA A 205 1.86 -1.11 -12.67
C ALA A 205 2.70 -1.47 -13.89
N ALA A 206 2.05 -1.48 -15.05
CA ALA A 206 2.63 -1.60 -16.37
C ALA A 206 1.98 -0.57 -17.30
N LYS A 207 2.61 -0.28 -18.44
CA LYS A 207 2.17 0.76 -19.40
C LYS A 207 0.67 0.75 -19.72
N ASP A 208 0.11 -0.44 -19.92
CA ASP A 208 -1.31 -0.61 -20.29
C ASP A 208 -2.13 -1.31 -19.18
N ASN A 209 -1.54 -1.47 -17.99
CA ASN A 209 -2.17 -2.19 -16.89
C ASN A 209 -1.77 -1.57 -15.54
N LEU A 210 -2.60 -0.65 -15.06
CA LEU A 210 -2.55 -0.15 -13.70
C LEU A 210 -3.70 -0.75 -12.89
N GLN A 211 -3.36 -1.51 -11.86
CA GLN A 211 -4.34 -2.14 -10.97
C GLN A 211 -3.82 -2.26 -9.55
N MET A 212 -4.76 -2.27 -8.60
CA MET A 212 -4.52 -2.56 -7.21
C MET A 212 -5.49 -3.64 -6.76
N SER A 213 -4.98 -4.74 -6.24
CA SER A 213 -5.79 -5.77 -5.58
C SER A 213 -5.68 -5.63 -4.06
N TYR A 214 -6.80 -5.76 -3.34
CA TYR A 214 -6.86 -5.60 -1.89
C TYR A 214 -7.65 -6.73 -1.25
N VAL A 215 -6.95 -7.63 -0.56
CA VAL A 215 -7.58 -8.74 0.16
C VAL A 215 -7.59 -8.40 1.65
N ALA A 216 -8.79 -8.20 2.19
CA ALA A 216 -9.00 -8.04 3.63
C ALA A 216 -8.82 -9.39 4.34
N GLY A 217 -8.28 -9.33 5.56
CA GLY A 217 -7.91 -10.52 6.34
C GLY A 217 -6.45 -10.92 6.16
N SER A 218 -6.01 -11.87 6.98
CA SER A 218 -4.64 -12.36 6.99
C SER A 218 -4.36 -13.21 5.73
N PRO A 219 -3.31 -12.90 4.95
CA PRO A 219 -3.05 -13.56 3.67
C PRO A 219 -2.84 -15.08 3.78
N CYS A 220 -2.32 -15.58 4.90
CA CYS A 220 -2.17 -17.04 5.13
C CYS A 220 -3.50 -17.82 5.08
N SER A 221 -4.65 -17.15 5.20
CA SER A 221 -5.97 -17.79 5.13
C SER A 221 -6.90 -17.20 4.07
N HIS A 222 -6.62 -15.98 3.60
CA HIS A 222 -7.54 -15.23 2.72
C HIS A 222 -6.96 -14.97 1.33
N LEU A 223 -5.63 -15.04 1.15
CA LEU A 223 -5.01 -14.78 -0.15
C LEU A 223 -5.17 -16.02 -1.05
N THR A 224 -6.17 -15.97 -1.92
CA THR A 224 -6.39 -16.95 -2.99
C THR A 224 -6.41 -16.26 -4.34
N ALA A 225 -6.20 -17.01 -5.42
CA ALA A 225 -6.30 -16.46 -6.77
C ALA A 225 -7.68 -15.87 -7.06
N ALA A 226 -8.75 -16.51 -6.56
CA ALA A 226 -10.12 -16.02 -6.67
C ALA A 226 -10.31 -14.70 -5.91
N ALA A 227 -9.90 -14.65 -4.63
CA ALA A 227 -10.00 -13.43 -3.83
C ALA A 227 -9.21 -12.27 -4.45
N LEU A 228 -8.01 -12.53 -4.97
CA LEU A 228 -7.20 -11.52 -5.64
C LEU A 228 -7.92 -10.97 -6.89
N ALA A 229 -8.48 -11.86 -7.72
CA ALA A 229 -9.21 -11.48 -8.94
C ALA A 229 -10.48 -10.69 -8.64
N GLU A 230 -11.30 -11.15 -7.67
CA GLU A 230 -12.54 -10.49 -7.27
C GLU A 230 -12.31 -9.14 -6.60
N GLN A 231 -11.18 -8.98 -5.91
CA GLN A 231 -10.82 -7.77 -5.18
C GLN A 231 -9.78 -6.94 -5.92
N THR A 232 -9.86 -6.89 -7.25
CA THR A 232 -9.00 -6.04 -8.10
C THR A 232 -9.72 -4.77 -8.53
N TYR A 233 -9.04 -3.65 -8.33
CA TYR A 233 -9.52 -2.29 -8.57
C TYR A 233 -8.66 -1.64 -9.65
N ARG A 234 -9.30 -0.85 -10.52
CA ARG A 234 -8.67 -0.13 -11.64
C ARG A 234 -9.19 1.30 -11.66
N PHE A 235 -8.44 2.18 -12.30
CA PHE A 235 -8.91 3.52 -12.63
C PHE A 235 -10.15 3.43 -13.53
N GLN A 236 -11.11 4.32 -13.28
CA GLN A 236 -12.31 4.39 -14.10
C GLN A 236 -11.96 5.14 -15.38
N SER A 237 -11.39 4.44 -16.36
CA SER A 237 -11.07 5.01 -17.66
C SER A 237 -12.32 5.66 -18.27
N ASN A 238 -12.34 7.00 -18.34
CA ASN A 238 -13.22 7.84 -19.15
C ASN A 238 -14.64 7.31 -19.48
N ARG A 239 -15.54 7.26 -18.48
CA ARG A 239 -16.98 7.47 -18.77
C ARG A 239 -17.34 8.93 -19.09
N PHE A 240 -16.36 9.85 -19.05
CA PHE A 240 -16.58 11.29 -19.23
C PHE A 240 -16.20 11.85 -20.62
N GLN A 241 -15.85 11.02 -21.61
CA GLN A 241 -15.74 11.49 -22.99
C GLN A 241 -17.07 11.47 -23.78
N ASN A 242 -18.21 11.12 -23.17
CA ASN A 242 -19.50 11.09 -23.89
C ASN A 242 -20.73 11.58 -23.11
N ASN A 243 -20.58 12.52 -22.17
CA ASN A 243 -21.73 13.19 -21.54
C ASN A 243 -21.50 14.71 -21.39
N ARG A 244 -21.18 15.39 -22.49
CA ARG A 244 -21.79 16.71 -22.70
C ARG A 244 -23.17 16.44 -23.28
N PHE A 245 -24.18 16.93 -22.57
CA PHE A 245 -25.63 16.82 -22.80
C PHE A 245 -26.35 15.71 -22.01
N GLN A 246 -27.34 16.16 -21.23
CA GLN A 246 -28.33 15.44 -20.42
C GLN A 246 -27.77 14.98 -19.05
N GLY A 247 -28.16 15.54 -17.92
CA GLY A 247 -29.50 15.93 -17.50
C GLY A 247 -29.92 14.99 -16.36
N ASN A 248 -30.11 15.53 -15.15
CA ASN A 248 -30.54 14.85 -13.92
C ASN A 248 -31.35 13.57 -14.15
N ARG A 249 -30.96 12.45 -13.51
CA ARG A 249 -31.91 11.48 -12.93
C ARG A 249 -31.26 10.51 -11.95
N PHE A 250 -32.06 10.22 -10.93
CA PHE A 250 -31.82 9.37 -9.77
C PHE A 250 -31.51 7.91 -10.15
N GLN A 251 -30.79 7.23 -9.27
CA GLN A 251 -30.59 5.78 -9.31
C GLN A 251 -31.94 5.05 -9.22
N GLU A 252 -32.30 4.29 -10.25
CA GLU A 252 -33.33 3.25 -10.18
C GLU A 252 -32.70 1.86 -10.17
N LYS A 253 -33.15 1.05 -9.20
CA LYS A 253 -32.84 -0.38 -9.07
C LYS A 253 -33.45 -1.13 -10.26
N VAL A 254 -32.65 -1.96 -10.94
CA VAL A 254 -33.17 -2.91 -11.93
C VAL A 254 -33.60 -4.19 -11.20
N PRO A 255 -34.85 -4.67 -11.35
CA PRO A 255 -35.29 -5.93 -10.78
C PRO A 255 -34.86 -7.12 -11.67
N LEU A 256 -34.56 -8.24 -11.00
CA LEU A 256 -34.40 -9.56 -11.61
C LEU A 256 -35.67 -9.95 -12.36
N VAL A 257 -35.54 -10.24 -13.66
CA VAL A 257 -36.57 -10.93 -14.45
C VAL A 257 -35.96 -12.24 -14.92
N GLY A 258 -36.56 -13.33 -14.43
CA GLY A 258 -36.25 -14.68 -14.86
C GLY A 258 -36.72 -14.95 -16.29
N ILE A 259 -36.20 -16.02 -16.88
CA ILE A 259 -36.75 -16.65 -18.07
C ILE A 259 -36.79 -18.18 -17.82
N PRO A 260 -37.84 -18.88 -18.27
CA PRO A 260 -38.20 -20.22 -17.81
C PRO A 260 -37.74 -21.35 -18.76
N LEU A 261 -37.77 -22.57 -18.20
CA LEU A 261 -37.53 -23.92 -18.76
C LEU A 261 -36.13 -24.22 -19.28
#